data_AF-A0A1U7GRF3-F1
#
_entry.id   AF-A0A1U7GRF3-F1
#
_cell.length_a   1.000
_cell.length_b   1.000
_cell.length_c   1.000
_cell.angle_alpha   90.00
_cell.angle_beta   90.00
_cell.angle_gamma   90.00
#
_symmetry.space_group_name_H-M   'P 1'
#
loop_
_entity.id
_entity.type
_entity.pdbx_description
1 polymer ?
#
loop_
_entity_poly.entity_id
_entity_poly.type
_entity_poly.pdbx_seq_one_letter_code
_entity_poly.pdbx_strand_id
1 'polypeptide(L)'
;MGDTWADLSPGLDPEPLRFLYHEPTLRRHARGALVVGLVSLGSFIGCALLRSAESNWYEPLPLHLFGTVCGFLTIVAAATVVEAYRPLAYLFRNALLTPGVVLPGEPLTIVVLASLGNGRGPEVEGLRRIVLRSPLPDRDRAPGTRIPVVSTFQRGRGLDRWVTFRSTPIAWGTGRDREIERCLERLDPTDFKRLEALVARGVVPEDEDELIILDRNAGRIERVSIREETKRYPPDRG
;
A
#
# COMPACT_ATOMS: atom_id res chain seq x y z
N MET A 1 -32.22 4.70 4.78
CA MET A 1 -31.31 3.71 5.36
C MET A 1 -30.20 3.52 4.35
N GLY A 2 -29.13 4.31 4.48
CA GLY A 2 -27.96 4.22 3.62
C GLY A 2 -26.85 3.61 4.44
N ASP A 3 -26.41 2.41 4.05
CA ASP A 3 -25.36 1.68 4.73
C ASP A 3 -24.04 2.47 4.70
N THR A 4 -23.32 2.37 5.80
CA THR A 4 -22.03 3.00 6.07
C THR A 4 -20.96 2.46 5.12
N TRP A 5 -20.45 3.37 4.29
CA TRP A 5 -19.45 3.22 3.21
C TRP A 5 -18.11 2.58 3.61
N ALA A 6 -17.94 2.30 4.89
CA ALA A 6 -16.76 1.71 5.50
C ALA A 6 -16.97 0.23 5.84
N ASP A 7 -18.04 -0.45 5.45
CA ASP A 7 -18.28 -1.84 5.88
C ASP A 7 -17.90 -2.89 4.82
N LEU A 8 -17.55 -2.47 3.60
CA LEU A 8 -17.24 -3.38 2.51
C LEU A 8 -15.74 -3.70 2.47
N SER A 9 -15.37 -4.84 3.06
CA SER A 9 -14.04 -5.41 2.82
C SER A 9 -13.96 -6.00 1.39
N PRO A 10 -12.87 -5.80 0.65
CA PRO A 10 -12.67 -6.43 -0.66
C PRO A 10 -12.63 -7.96 -0.58
N GLY A 11 -12.24 -8.56 0.56
CA GLY A 11 -12.15 -10.01 0.73
C GLY A 11 -11.17 -10.67 -0.23
N LEU A 12 -10.11 -9.97 -0.64
CA LEU A 12 -9.13 -10.47 -1.58
C LEU A 12 -8.08 -11.31 -0.85
N ASP A 13 -7.85 -12.52 -1.36
CA ASP A 13 -6.71 -13.35 -0.99
C ASP A 13 -5.62 -13.16 -2.05
N PRO A 14 -4.60 -12.31 -1.79
CA PRO A 14 -3.57 -12.04 -2.78
C PRO A 14 -2.77 -13.31 -3.08
N GLU A 15 -2.56 -13.61 -4.35
CA GLU A 15 -1.72 -14.73 -4.75
C GLU A 15 -0.25 -14.42 -4.45
N PRO A 16 0.48 -15.27 -3.70
CA PRO A 16 1.80 -14.93 -3.19
C PRO A 16 2.80 -14.42 -4.23
N LEU A 17 2.86 -15.08 -5.40
CA LEU A 17 3.82 -14.74 -6.45
C LEU A 17 3.47 -13.42 -7.15
N ARG A 18 2.19 -13.20 -7.46
CA ARG A 18 1.72 -11.95 -8.06
C ARG A 18 1.89 -10.79 -7.08
N PHE A 19 1.56 -11.03 -5.82
CA PHE A 19 1.67 -10.04 -4.78
C PHE A 19 3.11 -9.60 -4.55
N LEU A 20 4.05 -10.56 -4.54
CA LEU A 20 5.48 -10.29 -4.48
C LEU A 20 6.00 -9.51 -5.69
N TYR A 21 5.35 -9.64 -6.85
CA TYR A 21 5.71 -8.91 -8.07
C TYR A 21 5.09 -7.51 -8.15
N HIS A 22 3.85 -7.35 -7.69
CA HIS A 22 3.09 -6.10 -7.82
C HIS A 22 3.22 -5.16 -6.62
N GLU A 23 3.27 -5.69 -5.40
CA GLU A 23 3.39 -4.89 -4.18
C GLU A 23 4.83 -4.34 -4.07
N PRO A 24 5.02 -3.01 -4.02
CA PRO A 24 6.34 -2.40 -4.12
C PRO A 24 7.33 -2.79 -3.01
N THR A 25 6.83 -3.02 -1.80
CA THR A 25 7.62 -3.34 -0.60
C THR A 25 8.18 -4.75 -0.69
N LEU A 26 7.32 -5.75 -0.92
CA LEU A 26 7.65 -7.15 -1.12
C LEU A 26 8.56 -7.33 -2.33
N ARG A 27 8.28 -6.64 -3.44
CA ARG A 27 9.16 -6.67 -4.62
C ARG A 27 10.56 -6.20 -4.29
N ARG A 28 10.71 -5.15 -3.49
CA ARG A 28 12.03 -4.63 -3.08
C ARG A 28 12.77 -5.65 -2.21
N HIS A 29 12.09 -6.23 -1.21
CA HIS A 29 12.68 -7.25 -0.35
C HIS A 29 13.06 -8.51 -1.13
N ALA A 30 12.20 -8.98 -2.03
CA ALA A 30 12.45 -10.16 -2.86
C ALA A 30 13.62 -9.96 -3.82
N ARG A 31 13.73 -8.79 -4.46
CA ARG A 31 14.90 -8.45 -5.30
C ARG A 31 16.18 -8.41 -4.48
N GLY A 32 16.14 -7.85 -3.28
CA GLY A 32 17.28 -7.88 -2.35
C GLY A 32 17.71 -9.29 -2.01
N ALA A 33 16.77 -10.15 -1.61
CA ALA A 33 17.03 -11.55 -1.31
C ALA A 33 17.61 -12.31 -2.53
N LEU A 34 17.07 -12.07 -3.73
CA LEU A 34 17.56 -12.68 -4.96
C LEU A 34 19.01 -12.29 -5.26
N VAL A 35 19.35 -11.00 -5.18
CA VAL A 35 20.72 -10.52 -5.45
C VAL A 35 21.71 -11.14 -4.46
N VAL A 36 21.40 -11.13 -3.17
CA VAL A 36 22.27 -11.74 -2.14
C VAL A 36 22.40 -13.25 -2.35
N GLY A 37 21.31 -13.92 -2.74
CA GLY A 37 21.32 -15.35 -3.08
C GLY A 37 22.19 -15.68 -4.28
N LEU A 38 22.16 -14.86 -5.34
CA LEU A 38 23.01 -15.04 -6.51
C LEU A 38 24.49 -14.83 -6.17
N VAL A 39 24.82 -13.85 -5.32
CA VAL A 39 26.20 -13.63 -4.83
C VAL A 39 26.69 -14.82 -4.00
N SER A 40 25.84 -15.35 -3.12
CA SER A 40 26.12 -16.57 -2.36
C SER A 40 26.42 -17.76 -3.29
N LEU A 41 25.52 -18.01 -4.26
CA LEU A 41 25.67 -19.09 -5.23
C LEU A 41 26.96 -18.94 -6.06
N GLY A 42 27.25 -17.74 -6.57
CA GLY A 42 28.47 -17.45 -7.31
C GLY A 42 29.73 -17.70 -6.48
N SER A 43 29.70 -17.41 -5.18
CA SER A 43 30.80 -17.69 -4.26
C SER A 43 31.04 -19.19 -4.09
N PHE A 44 29.98 -20.00 -3.96
CA PHE A 44 30.11 -21.45 -3.89
C PHE A 44 30.61 -22.06 -5.20
N ILE A 45 30.12 -21.58 -6.35
CA ILE A 45 30.60 -22.00 -7.68
C ILE A 45 32.08 -21.66 -7.84
N GLY A 46 32.50 -20.43 -7.52
CA GLY A 46 33.90 -20.03 -7.59
C GLY A 46 34.79 -20.86 -6.67
N CYS A 47 34.32 -21.15 -5.45
CA CYS A 47 35.02 -22.03 -4.51
C CYS A 47 35.19 -23.46 -5.08
N ALA A 48 34.16 -24.01 -5.74
CA ALA A 48 34.24 -25.32 -6.38
C ALA A 48 35.24 -25.35 -7.55
N LEU A 49 35.26 -24.30 -8.38
CA LEU A 49 36.19 -24.18 -9.50
C LEU A 49 37.65 -24.05 -9.04
N LEU A 50 37.92 -23.27 -7.99
CA LEU A 50 39.25 -23.14 -7.41
C LEU A 50 39.75 -24.47 -6.83
N ARG A 51 38.87 -25.23 -6.17
CA ARG A 51 39.21 -26.57 -5.67
C ARG A 51 39.55 -27.56 -6.79
N SER A 52 38.93 -27.44 -7.97
CA SER A 52 39.25 -28.30 -9.10
C SER A 52 40.55 -27.96 -9.83
N ALA A 53 41.12 -26.77 -9.58
CA ALA A 53 42.29 -26.27 -10.31
C ALA A 53 43.63 -26.54 -9.60
N GLU A 54 43.73 -27.60 -8.78
CA GLU A 54 44.92 -27.95 -7.98
C GLU A 54 45.41 -26.82 -7.05
N SER A 55 44.53 -25.89 -6.65
CA SER A 55 44.86 -24.83 -5.69
C SER A 55 45.08 -25.39 -4.27
N ASN A 56 45.89 -24.73 -3.45
CA ASN A 56 46.03 -25.16 -2.05
C ASN A 56 44.67 -25.11 -1.31
N TRP A 57 44.48 -26.04 -0.36
CA TRP A 57 43.20 -26.20 0.34
C TRP A 57 42.68 -24.95 1.07
N TYR A 58 43.55 -24.00 1.41
CA TYR A 58 43.22 -22.76 2.12
C TYR A 58 42.85 -21.58 1.22
N GLU A 59 43.22 -21.61 -0.07
CA GLU A 59 42.92 -20.55 -1.03
C GLU A 59 41.42 -20.31 -1.25
N PRO A 60 40.54 -21.33 -1.31
CA PRO A 60 39.10 -21.11 -1.45
C PRO A 60 38.40 -20.74 -0.12
N LEU A 61 39.10 -20.76 1.02
CA LEU A 61 38.49 -20.64 2.35
C LEU A 61 37.83 -19.26 2.59
N PRO A 62 38.43 -18.12 2.22
CA PRO A 62 37.77 -16.82 2.34
C PRO A 62 36.49 -16.72 1.50
N LEU A 63 36.53 -17.25 0.27
CA LEU A 63 35.38 -17.25 -0.63
C LEU A 63 34.24 -18.13 -0.11
N HIS A 64 34.58 -19.26 0.52
CA HIS A 64 33.61 -20.14 1.16
C HIS A 64 32.94 -19.48 2.38
N LEU A 65 33.73 -18.79 3.22
CA LEU A 65 33.19 -18.03 4.36
C LEU A 65 32.28 -16.90 3.89
N PHE A 66 32.69 -16.15 2.86
CA PHE A 66 31.88 -15.11 2.25
C PHE A 66 30.56 -15.66 1.70
N GLY A 67 30.61 -16.76 0.94
CA GLY A 67 29.42 -17.46 0.45
C GLY A 67 28.49 -17.90 1.58
N THR A 68 29.04 -18.41 2.68
CA THR A 68 28.27 -18.81 3.86
C THR A 68 27.55 -17.62 4.50
N VAL A 69 28.24 -16.49 4.68
CA VAL A 69 27.63 -15.27 5.22
C VAL A 69 26.53 -14.74 4.29
N CYS A 70 26.78 -14.67 2.99
CA CYS A 70 25.76 -14.28 2.01
C CYS A 70 24.57 -15.25 1.99
N GLY A 71 24.82 -16.56 2.16
CA GLY A 71 23.77 -17.57 2.30
C GLY A 71 22.89 -17.31 3.52
N PHE A 72 23.50 -17.05 4.68
CA PHE A 72 22.76 -16.67 5.89
C PHE A 72 21.94 -15.38 5.69
N LEU A 73 22.53 -14.35 5.10
CA LEU A 73 21.83 -13.09 4.80
C LEU A 73 20.65 -13.30 3.82
N THR A 74 20.78 -14.23 2.88
CA THR A 74 19.68 -14.60 1.96
C THR A 74 18.50 -15.20 2.73
N ILE A 75 18.77 -16.08 3.70
CA ILE A 75 17.74 -16.68 4.56
C ILE A 75 17.05 -15.60 5.40
N VAL A 76 17.81 -14.70 6.02
CA VAL A 76 17.26 -13.56 6.77
C VAL A 76 16.40 -12.67 5.87
N ALA A 77 16.88 -12.33 4.67
CA ALA A 77 16.12 -11.52 3.72
C ALA A 77 14.82 -12.23 3.29
N ALA A 78 14.85 -13.53 3.00
CA ALA A 78 13.66 -14.31 2.68
C ALA A 78 12.66 -14.34 3.86
N ALA A 79 13.14 -14.46 5.10
CA ALA A 79 12.28 -14.39 6.29
C ALA A 79 11.57 -13.04 6.39
N THR A 80 12.26 -11.92 6.09
CA THR A 80 11.61 -10.59 6.08
C THR A 80 10.51 -10.46 5.02
N VAL A 81 10.64 -11.13 3.88
CA VAL A 81 9.58 -11.18 2.85
C VAL A 81 8.34 -11.90 3.40
N VAL A 82 8.54 -13.04 4.07
CA VAL A 82 7.45 -13.83 4.66
C VAL A 82 6.75 -13.06 5.79
N GLU A 83 7.52 -12.40 6.66
CA GLU A 83 6.98 -11.56 7.74
C GLU A 83 6.22 -10.35 7.20
N ALA A 84 6.70 -9.71 6.12
CA ALA A 84 6.00 -8.60 5.48
C ALA A 84 4.72 -9.05 4.72
N TYR A 85 4.69 -10.28 4.21
CA TYR A 85 3.57 -10.79 3.43
C TYR A 85 2.27 -10.85 4.22
N ARG A 86 2.30 -11.43 5.43
CA ARG A 86 1.09 -11.65 6.26
C ARG A 86 0.29 -10.39 6.57
N PRO A 87 0.88 -9.30 7.13
CA PRO A 87 0.12 -8.10 7.45
C PRO A 87 -0.41 -7.40 6.20
N LEU A 88 0.35 -7.44 5.10
CA LEU A 88 -0.08 -6.88 3.82
C LEU A 88 -1.25 -7.68 3.21
N ALA A 89 -1.18 -9.01 3.23
CA ALA A 89 -2.30 -9.85 2.79
C ALA A 89 -3.53 -9.67 3.68
N TYR A 90 -3.34 -9.55 4.99
CA TYR A 90 -4.41 -9.23 5.94
C TYR A 90 -5.06 -7.88 5.61
N LEU A 91 -4.29 -6.88 5.20
CA LEU A 91 -4.80 -5.58 4.76
C LEU A 91 -5.70 -5.74 3.52
N PHE A 92 -5.24 -6.44 2.47
CA PHE A 92 -6.08 -6.65 1.28
C PHE A 92 -7.29 -7.55 1.52
N ARG A 93 -7.31 -8.33 2.60
CA ARG A 93 -8.46 -9.15 2.99
C ARG A 93 -9.46 -8.43 3.88
N ASN A 94 -9.04 -7.47 4.71
CA ASN A 94 -9.87 -6.94 5.80
C ASN A 94 -10.01 -5.41 5.83
N ALA A 95 -9.15 -4.66 5.11
CA ALA A 95 -9.28 -3.22 5.03
C ALA A 95 -10.53 -2.81 4.21
N LEU A 96 -10.90 -1.55 4.29
CA LEU A 96 -12.19 -1.10 3.75
C LEU A 96 -12.02 -0.61 2.33
N LEU A 97 -12.95 -0.99 1.47
CA LEU A 97 -12.96 -0.56 0.09
C LEU A 97 -13.39 0.90 0.00
N THR A 98 -12.63 1.70 -0.72
CA THR A 98 -12.87 3.15 -0.87
C THR A 98 -12.63 3.60 -2.32
N PRO A 99 -13.35 4.62 -2.79
CA PRO A 99 -13.18 5.18 -4.13
C PRO A 99 -11.91 6.04 -4.24
N GLY A 100 -11.15 5.83 -5.32
CA GLY A 100 -10.02 6.67 -5.70
C GLY A 100 -10.10 7.12 -7.16
N VAL A 101 -9.63 8.32 -7.47
CA VAL A 101 -9.57 8.85 -8.84
C VAL A 101 -8.16 9.38 -9.15
N VAL A 102 -7.66 9.05 -10.34
CA VAL A 102 -6.35 9.51 -10.82
C VAL A 102 -6.39 11.02 -11.12
N LEU A 103 -5.43 11.76 -10.57
CA LEU A 103 -5.21 13.16 -10.89
C LEU A 103 -4.30 13.33 -12.11
N PRO A 104 -4.41 14.46 -12.83
CA PRO A 104 -3.42 14.82 -13.84
C PRO A 104 -2.04 15.12 -13.24
N GLY A 105 -1.00 14.74 -13.97
CA GLY A 105 0.40 15.06 -13.66
C GLY A 105 1.28 13.86 -13.35
N GLU A 106 2.57 14.13 -13.23
CA GLU A 106 3.60 13.18 -12.79
C GLU A 106 4.23 13.67 -11.48
N PRO A 107 4.49 12.78 -10.50
CA PRO A 107 4.21 11.34 -10.49
C PRO A 107 2.71 11.00 -10.39
N LEU A 108 2.37 9.75 -10.75
CA LEU A 108 0.98 9.25 -10.69
C LEU A 108 0.38 9.46 -9.30
N THR A 109 -0.68 10.25 -9.24
CA THR A 109 -1.33 10.66 -7.99
C THR A 109 -2.78 10.25 -8.01
N ILE A 110 -3.30 9.78 -6.87
CA ILE A 110 -4.71 9.43 -6.68
C ILE A 110 -5.27 10.26 -5.53
N VAL A 111 -6.50 10.75 -5.67
CA VAL A 111 -7.28 11.28 -4.54
C VAL A 111 -8.28 10.23 -4.13
N VAL A 112 -8.38 9.99 -2.83
CA VAL A 112 -9.25 8.98 -2.25
C VAL A 112 -10.27 9.68 -1.35
N LEU A 113 -11.53 9.27 -1.44
CA LEU A 113 -12.60 9.68 -0.54
C LEU A 113 -12.92 8.53 0.41
N ALA A 114 -13.02 8.81 1.70
CA ALA A 114 -13.35 7.81 2.71
C ALA A 114 -14.25 8.39 3.80
N SER A 115 -15.14 7.57 4.38
CA SER A 115 -15.88 7.97 5.57
C SER A 115 -14.97 7.98 6.79
N LEU A 116 -14.88 9.13 7.47
CA LEU A 116 -14.13 9.29 8.71
C LEU A 116 -15.02 9.11 9.95
N GLY A 117 -16.33 8.91 9.79
CA GLY A 117 -17.22 8.63 10.91
C GLY A 117 -16.80 7.38 11.69
N ASN A 118 -16.79 7.46 13.02
CA ASN A 118 -16.50 6.32 13.90
C ASN A 118 -17.69 5.93 14.80
N GLY A 119 -18.87 6.46 14.50
CA GLY A 119 -20.12 6.25 15.25
C GLY A 119 -20.27 7.09 16.52
N ARG A 120 -19.28 7.89 16.92
CA ARG A 120 -19.35 8.75 18.12
C ARG A 120 -19.70 10.21 17.84
N GLY A 121 -19.68 10.62 16.57
CA GLY A 121 -19.84 12.00 16.13
C GLY A 121 -20.60 12.11 14.81
N PRO A 122 -20.62 13.30 14.20
CA PRO A 122 -21.29 13.52 12.92
C PRO A 122 -20.64 12.70 11.80
N GLU A 123 -21.44 12.38 10.77
CA GLU A 123 -20.90 11.79 9.54
C GLU A 123 -20.06 12.81 8.79
N VAL A 124 -18.76 12.53 8.73
CA VAL A 124 -17.77 13.35 8.02
C VAL A 124 -16.97 12.48 7.07
N GLU A 125 -16.61 13.04 5.94
CA GLU A 125 -15.81 12.39 4.91
C GLU A 125 -14.40 12.99 4.89
N GLY A 126 -13.42 12.22 4.47
CA GLY A 126 -12.03 12.63 4.32
C GLY A 126 -11.59 12.46 2.87
N LEU A 127 -11.01 13.51 2.30
CA LEU A 127 -10.24 13.44 1.07
C LEU A 127 -8.75 13.39 1.41
N ARG A 128 -8.06 12.42 0.82
CA ARG A 128 -6.61 12.29 0.96
C ARG A 128 -5.95 12.09 -0.39
N ARG A 129 -4.80 12.75 -0.59
CA ARG A 129 -3.91 12.54 -1.73
C ARG A 129 -2.92 11.42 -1.42
N ILE A 130 -2.73 10.50 -2.36
CA ILE A 130 -1.67 9.49 -2.33
C ILE A 130 -0.80 9.62 -3.57
N VAL A 131 0.53 9.64 -3.38
CA VAL A 131 1.49 9.71 -4.47
C VAL A 131 2.07 8.33 -4.72
N LEU A 132 1.79 7.76 -5.89
CA LEU A 132 2.26 6.42 -6.25
C LEU A 132 3.68 6.48 -6.77
N ARG A 133 4.63 6.10 -5.92
CA ARG A 133 6.07 5.97 -6.26
C ARG A 133 6.40 4.67 -7.02
N SER A 134 5.39 3.86 -7.31
CA SER A 134 5.51 2.63 -8.07
C SER A 134 4.32 2.51 -9.02
N PRO A 135 4.54 1.97 -10.22
CA PRO A 135 3.49 1.91 -11.23
C PRO A 135 2.32 1.03 -10.76
N LEU A 136 1.12 1.40 -11.19
CA LEU A 136 -0.03 0.49 -11.15
C LEU A 136 0.18 -0.61 -12.22
N PRO A 137 -0.01 -1.89 -11.86
CA PRO A 137 -0.02 -2.98 -12.82
C PRO A 137 -1.16 -2.82 -13.83
N ASP A 138 -0.82 -2.90 -15.12
CA ASP A 138 -1.73 -3.14 -16.25
C ASP A 138 -3.01 -2.28 -16.29
N ARG A 139 -2.93 -1.03 -15.81
CA ARG A 139 -4.07 -0.11 -15.70
C ARG A 139 -3.80 1.21 -16.40
N ASP A 140 -4.87 1.78 -16.94
CA ASP A 140 -4.86 3.14 -17.47
C ASP A 140 -4.46 4.13 -16.37
N ARG A 141 -3.63 5.09 -16.76
CA ARG A 141 -3.10 6.17 -15.93
C ARG A 141 -3.68 7.52 -16.34
N ALA A 142 -4.68 7.50 -17.23
CA ALA A 142 -5.37 8.69 -17.67
C ALA A 142 -6.02 9.41 -16.46
N PRO A 143 -5.94 10.75 -16.42
CA PRO A 143 -6.67 11.54 -15.42
C PRO A 143 -8.16 11.19 -15.43
N GLY A 144 -8.78 11.12 -14.25
CA GLY A 144 -10.17 10.72 -14.11
C GLY A 144 -10.40 9.20 -14.04
N THR A 145 -9.37 8.38 -14.25
CA THR A 145 -9.50 6.92 -14.11
C THR A 145 -9.89 6.56 -12.68
N ARG A 146 -10.95 5.75 -12.55
CA ARG A 146 -11.43 5.21 -11.28
C ARG A 146 -10.56 4.04 -10.83
N ILE A 147 -10.04 4.14 -9.61
CA ILE A 147 -9.17 3.15 -9.00
C ILE A 147 -9.80 2.72 -7.68
N PRO A 148 -10.16 1.44 -7.50
CA PRO A 148 -10.58 0.96 -6.21
C PRO A 148 -9.36 0.82 -5.30
N VAL A 149 -9.45 1.36 -4.09
CA VAL A 149 -8.36 1.31 -3.11
C VAL A 149 -8.87 0.73 -1.80
N VAL A 150 -7.97 0.09 -1.06
CA VAL A 150 -8.22 -0.38 0.30
C VAL A 150 -7.69 0.64 1.29
N SER A 151 -8.48 0.98 2.29
CA SER A 151 -8.18 2.00 3.29
C SER A 151 -8.21 1.43 4.71
N THR A 152 -7.17 1.75 5.48
CA THR A 152 -7.10 1.48 6.92
C THR A 152 -7.19 2.79 7.68
N PHE A 153 -7.83 2.78 8.86
CA PHE A 153 -8.15 3.99 9.60
C PHE A 153 -7.40 4.06 10.92
N GLN A 154 -6.97 5.27 11.29
CA GLN A 154 -6.25 5.50 12.53
C GLN A 154 -7.18 6.12 13.57
N ARG A 155 -7.37 5.42 14.69
CA ARG A 155 -8.14 5.91 15.83
C ARG A 155 -7.32 6.96 16.58
N GLY A 156 -7.97 8.06 16.99
CA GLY A 156 -7.39 9.07 17.86
C GLY A 156 -8.09 9.08 19.21
N ARG A 157 -7.32 9.20 20.30
CA ARG A 157 -7.89 9.33 21.64
C ARG A 157 -8.69 10.63 21.75
N GLY A 158 -9.94 10.54 22.17
CA GLY A 158 -10.80 11.71 22.40
C GLY A 158 -11.36 12.36 21.13
N LEU A 159 -11.19 11.72 19.96
CA LEU A 159 -11.76 12.18 18.70
C LEU A 159 -12.99 11.34 18.32
N ASP A 160 -14.05 12.01 17.90
CA ASP A 160 -15.35 11.45 17.49
C ASP A 160 -15.42 11.06 16.00
N ARG A 161 -14.25 11.06 15.35
CA ARG A 161 -13.99 10.56 14.00
C ARG A 161 -12.64 9.84 13.93
N TRP A 162 -12.36 9.16 12.84
CA TRP A 162 -11.02 8.69 12.51
C TRP A 162 -10.09 9.89 12.26
N VAL A 163 -8.86 9.82 12.78
CA VAL A 163 -7.85 10.90 12.65
C VAL A 163 -7.45 11.06 11.19
N THR A 164 -7.16 9.92 10.55
CA THR A 164 -6.74 9.82 9.16
C THR A 164 -6.99 8.39 8.67
N PHE A 165 -6.78 8.17 7.39
CA PHE A 165 -6.82 6.86 6.76
C PHE A 165 -5.67 6.71 5.77
N ARG A 166 -5.13 5.49 5.63
CA ARG A 166 -4.08 5.16 4.67
C ARG A 166 -4.65 4.28 3.59
N SER A 167 -4.42 4.64 2.33
CA SER A 167 -5.01 3.95 1.19
C SER A 167 -3.94 3.28 0.33
N THR A 168 -4.26 2.09 -0.16
CA THR A 168 -3.41 1.31 -1.07
C THR A 168 -4.23 0.84 -2.27
N PRO A 169 -3.78 1.03 -3.52
CA PRO A 169 -4.51 0.53 -4.68
C PRO A 169 -4.66 -0.99 -4.69
N ILE A 170 -5.85 -1.48 -5.01
CA ILE A 170 -6.11 -2.93 -5.11
C ILE A 170 -5.26 -3.60 -6.18
N ALA A 171 -4.90 -2.86 -7.23
CA ALA A 171 -4.04 -3.37 -8.30
C ALA A 171 -2.68 -3.89 -7.76
N TRP A 172 -2.18 -3.37 -6.63
CA TRP A 172 -0.97 -3.91 -5.99
C TRP A 172 -1.20 -5.24 -5.26
N GLY A 173 -2.43 -5.51 -4.81
CA GLY A 173 -2.83 -6.76 -4.14
C GLY A 173 -2.95 -7.94 -5.09
N THR A 174 -3.51 -7.72 -6.28
CA THR A 174 -3.89 -8.81 -7.19
C THR A 174 -3.25 -8.72 -8.58
N GLY A 175 -3.23 -7.52 -9.18
CA GLY A 175 -2.89 -7.34 -10.59
C GLY A 175 -3.83 -8.05 -11.57
N ARG A 176 -4.99 -8.56 -11.14
CA ARG A 176 -5.99 -9.18 -12.02
C ARG A 176 -7.15 -8.25 -12.29
N ASP A 177 -7.41 -7.97 -13.56
CA ASP A 177 -8.49 -7.05 -13.96
C ASP A 177 -9.84 -7.47 -13.42
N ARG A 178 -10.20 -8.76 -13.51
CA ARG A 178 -11.47 -9.28 -13.00
C ARG A 178 -11.70 -9.02 -11.51
N GLU A 179 -10.64 -9.12 -10.70
CA GLU A 179 -10.75 -8.87 -9.25
C GLU A 179 -10.85 -7.37 -8.95
N ILE A 180 -10.16 -6.54 -9.73
CA ILE A 180 -10.22 -5.09 -9.61
C ILE A 180 -11.59 -4.57 -10.08
N GLU A 181 -12.12 -5.08 -11.19
CA GLU A 181 -13.48 -4.80 -11.70
C GLU A 181 -14.54 -5.19 -10.70
N ARG A 182 -14.46 -6.40 -10.11
CA ARG A 182 -15.35 -6.82 -9.03
C ARG A 182 -15.31 -5.85 -7.84
N CYS A 183 -14.15 -5.29 -7.51
CA CYS A 183 -14.06 -4.27 -6.46
C CYS A 183 -14.70 -2.94 -6.91
N LEU A 184 -14.51 -2.51 -8.15
CA LEU A 184 -15.17 -1.33 -8.70
C LEU A 184 -16.70 -1.45 -8.69
N GLU A 185 -17.24 -2.61 -9.06
CA GLU A 185 -18.69 -2.89 -9.06
C GLU A 185 -19.31 -2.86 -7.66
N ARG A 186 -18.52 -3.15 -6.63
CA ARG A 186 -18.97 -3.12 -5.23
C ARG A 186 -18.96 -1.72 -4.62
N LEU A 187 -18.22 -0.79 -5.21
CA LEU A 187 -18.24 0.62 -4.83
C LEU A 187 -19.45 1.28 -5.46
N ASP A 188 -20.19 2.07 -4.68
CA ASP A 188 -21.37 2.73 -5.22
C ASP A 188 -20.96 3.87 -6.20
N PRO A 189 -21.55 3.92 -7.41
CA PRO A 189 -21.21 4.93 -8.42
C PRO A 189 -21.38 6.39 -7.97
N THR A 190 -22.24 6.66 -6.98
CA THR A 190 -22.48 8.01 -6.46
C THR A 190 -21.27 8.57 -5.71
N ASP A 191 -20.50 7.70 -5.05
CA ASP A 191 -19.24 8.04 -4.39
C ASP A 191 -18.19 8.51 -5.38
N PHE A 192 -18.04 7.81 -6.50
CA PHE A 192 -17.15 8.23 -7.58
C PHE A 192 -17.59 9.56 -8.17
N LYS A 193 -18.89 9.74 -8.45
CA LYS A 193 -19.41 11.03 -8.94
C LYS A 193 -19.13 12.17 -7.97
N ARG A 194 -19.29 11.92 -6.66
CA ARG A 194 -19.00 12.91 -5.61
C ARG A 194 -17.52 13.27 -5.58
N LEU A 195 -16.63 12.27 -5.60
CA LEU A 195 -15.19 12.46 -5.65
C LEU A 195 -14.76 13.22 -6.93
N GLU A 196 -15.26 12.81 -8.10
CA GLU A 196 -15.01 13.48 -9.37
C GLU A 196 -15.48 14.95 -9.34
N ALA A 197 -16.65 15.24 -8.76
CA ALA A 197 -17.16 16.60 -8.61
C ALA A 197 -16.30 17.45 -7.66
N LEU A 198 -15.77 16.88 -6.58
CA LEU A 198 -14.84 17.56 -5.67
C LEU A 198 -13.53 17.89 -6.38
N VAL A 199 -12.97 16.93 -7.12
CA VAL A 199 -11.75 17.14 -7.92
C VAL A 199 -11.98 18.21 -8.99
N ALA A 200 -13.10 18.17 -9.71
CA ALA A 200 -13.45 19.15 -10.74
C ALA A 200 -13.60 20.59 -10.19
N ARG A 201 -14.00 20.71 -8.91
CA ARG A 201 -14.08 21.99 -8.19
C ARG A 201 -12.73 22.46 -7.61
N GLY A 202 -11.65 21.70 -7.80
CA GLY A 202 -10.34 21.98 -7.21
C GLY A 202 -10.27 21.68 -5.71
N VAL A 203 -11.22 20.91 -5.15
CA VAL A 203 -11.17 20.45 -3.76
C VAL A 203 -10.30 19.19 -3.72
N VAL A 204 -8.99 19.41 -3.69
CA VAL A 204 -7.97 18.37 -3.72
C VAL A 204 -6.91 18.69 -2.66
N PRO A 205 -6.46 17.71 -1.86
CA PRO A 205 -5.34 17.94 -0.95
C PRO A 205 -4.06 18.29 -1.71
N GLU A 206 -3.34 19.31 -1.25
CA GLU A 206 -2.11 19.84 -1.83
C GLU A 206 -1.00 18.78 -1.78
N ASP A 207 -0.85 18.07 -0.68
CA ASP A 207 0.19 17.06 -0.45
C ASP A 207 -0.30 15.80 0.31
N GLU A 208 0.62 14.88 0.63
CA GLU A 208 0.31 13.61 1.30
C GLU A 208 0.02 13.75 2.82
N ASP A 209 0.33 14.91 3.42
CA ASP A 209 0.08 15.26 4.83
C ASP A 209 -1.21 16.05 5.01
N GLU A 210 -1.77 16.66 3.97
CA GLU A 210 -3.08 17.31 4.07
C GLU A 210 -4.24 16.29 4.03
N LEU A 211 -5.18 16.47 4.96
CA LEU A 211 -6.49 15.83 4.96
C LEU A 211 -7.55 16.92 4.86
N ILE A 212 -8.43 16.80 3.86
CA ILE A 212 -9.60 17.67 3.75
C ILE A 212 -10.79 16.92 4.34
N ILE A 213 -11.39 17.48 5.38
CA ILE A 213 -12.59 16.97 6.03
C ILE A 213 -13.80 17.69 5.46
N LEU A 214 -14.77 16.91 5.02
CA LEU A 214 -16.00 17.38 4.42
C LEU A 214 -17.16 17.05 5.37
N ASP A 215 -17.87 18.08 5.82
CA ASP A 215 -19.15 17.90 6.49
C ASP A 215 -20.23 17.57 5.45
N ARG A 216 -20.86 16.41 5.61
CA ARG A 216 -21.86 15.90 4.66
C ARG A 216 -23.11 16.78 4.59
N ASN A 217 -23.44 17.49 5.68
CA ASN A 217 -24.67 18.25 5.84
C ASN A 217 -24.44 19.77 5.77
N ALA A 218 -23.32 20.26 6.31
CA ALA A 218 -23.07 21.71 6.39
C ALA A 218 -22.31 22.26 5.18
N GLY A 219 -21.80 21.41 4.28
CA GLY A 219 -20.95 21.83 3.17
C GLY A 219 -19.63 22.46 3.63
N ARG A 220 -19.28 22.29 4.92
CA ARG A 220 -18.06 22.82 5.51
C ARG A 220 -16.87 22.00 5.05
N ILE A 221 -15.84 22.70 4.61
CA ILE A 221 -14.56 22.14 4.21
C ILE A 221 -13.53 22.58 5.25
N GLU A 222 -12.96 21.62 5.98
CA GLU A 222 -11.85 21.87 6.91
C GLU A 222 -10.58 21.21 6.35
N ARG A 223 -9.47 21.93 6.40
CA ARG A 223 -8.16 21.43 5.96
C ARG A 223 -7.28 21.26 7.17
N VAL A 224 -6.74 20.06 7.35
CA VAL A 224 -5.90 19.73 8.51
C VAL A 224 -4.63 19.02 8.07
N SER A 225 -3.53 19.25 8.80
CA SER A 225 -2.32 18.43 8.68
C SER A 225 -2.53 17.13 9.46
N ILE A 226 -2.33 16.00 8.80
CA ILE A 226 -2.41 14.65 9.37
C ILE A 226 -1.37 14.50 10.48
N ARG A 227 -0.15 15.02 10.28
CA ARG A 227 0.90 14.99 11.30
C ARG A 227 0.50 15.74 12.56
N GLU A 228 -0.06 16.95 12.44
CA GLU A 228 -0.49 17.74 13.60
C GLU A 228 -1.72 17.13 14.28
N GLU A 229 -2.69 16.64 13.51
CA GLU A 229 -3.85 15.93 14.06
C GLU A 229 -3.45 14.64 14.79
N THR A 230 -2.47 13.89 14.26
CA THR A 230 -1.94 12.69 14.92
C THR A 230 -1.21 13.01 16.22
N LYS A 231 -0.53 14.15 16.31
CA LYS A 231 0.09 14.61 17.57
C LYS A 231 -0.97 15.03 18.58
N ARG A 232 -2.01 15.74 18.13
CA ARG A 232 -3.12 16.21 18.97
C ARG A 232 -3.97 15.06 19.51
N TYR A 233 -4.23 14.08 18.66
CA TYR A 233 -5.03 12.89 18.95
C TYR A 233 -4.17 11.64 18.78
N PRO A 234 -3.28 11.34 19.74
CA PRO A 234 -2.39 10.20 19.64
C PRO A 234 -3.20 8.90 19.51
N PRO A 235 -2.65 7.89 18.82
CA PRO A 235 -3.31 6.61 18.66
C PRO A 235 -3.59 5.99 20.02
N ASP A 236 -4.79 5.45 20.19
CA ASP A 236 -5.13 4.71 21.40
C ASP A 236 -4.24 3.46 21.43
N ARG A 237 -3.41 3.35 22.47
CA ARG A 237 -2.70 2.11 22.77
C ARG A 237 -3.74 1.16 23.37
N GLY A 238 -4.44 0.44 22.50
CA GLY A 238 -5.21 -0.74 22.88
C GLY A 238 -4.31 -1.80 23.48
#